data_AF-A0A8X7Y6M7-F1
#
_entry.id   AF-A0A8X7Y6M7-F1
#
_cell.length_a   1.000
_cell.length_b   1.000
_cell.length_c   1.000
_cell.angle_alpha   90.00
_cell.angle_beta   90.00
_cell.angle_gamma   90.00
#
_symmetry.space_group_name_H-M   'P 1'
#
loop_
_entity.id
_entity.type
_entity.pdbx_description
1 polymer ?
#
loop_
_entity_poly.entity_id
_entity_poly.type
_entity_poly.pdbx_seq_one_letter_code
_entity_poly.pdbx_strand_id
1 'polypeptide(L)'
;MVLCASFLVPASCHRYSHGALFIFGDSFYDAGNNIYLNTNIPKLNIFPYGETYFKHPTGRASDGRLIPDFISEFAKLPLIPLYLQPGNHHFTDGVNFASGGAGALVETNQGLIMDLKTQLSNFKTMEKQLRQKLGASEVKTLLSTAVYMFSIGTNDYMVPFTSNSTVLQSYSKKEYVKMEIYKIGGRKFGLSKLLPLGCPPISRALEIVRTGGSGCMEEVTVLSKLHNRALPKALKELKSQLEGCTYSIFDAYTAGTAIFNNPSKYGFEEVKMACCGSGPLRASITCGQKVYQMCDNVSEYFFFDGIHPTEKANYQFGKLMWDGSLLPVGLETQLRNFKNMEKQLRQKLGASEVKTLLSKAVYMFSIGSNDYLVPFITNSTVLQSYSKKEYVKMVIGNITSVIQEIYEIGGRKFGLSKLLPLGCPPISRALEIVRTGGSGCMEEITVLAKLHNRALHKALKEL
;
A
#
# COMPACT_ATOMS: atom_id res chain seq x y z
N MET A 1 -27.05 -53.31 13.17
CA MET A 1 -26.84 -52.28 14.20
C MET A 1 -25.41 -51.77 14.04
N VAL A 2 -25.21 -50.69 13.27
CA VAL A 2 -23.88 -50.13 13.01
C VAL A 2 -23.75 -48.88 13.87
N LEU A 3 -22.90 -48.96 14.89
CA LEU A 3 -22.58 -47.85 15.79
C LEU A 3 -21.72 -46.83 15.04
N CYS A 4 -22.32 -45.69 14.70
CA CYS A 4 -21.59 -44.51 14.24
C CYS A 4 -20.99 -43.80 15.45
N ALA A 5 -19.70 -44.05 15.72
CA ALA A 5 -18.94 -43.28 16.69
C ALA A 5 -18.52 -41.94 16.06
N SER A 6 -19.29 -40.90 16.32
CA SER A 6 -18.94 -39.52 15.99
C SER A 6 -17.81 -39.06 16.92
N PHE A 7 -16.58 -39.02 16.42
CA PHE A 7 -15.50 -38.29 17.10
C PHE A 7 -15.82 -36.80 17.03
N LEU A 8 -16.49 -36.29 18.06
CA LEU A 8 -16.52 -34.86 18.37
C LEU A 8 -15.11 -34.49 18.83
N VAL A 9 -14.26 -34.08 17.89
CA VAL A 9 -13.07 -33.31 18.23
C VAL A 9 -13.58 -32.01 18.85
N PRO A 10 -13.26 -31.69 20.11
CA PRO A 10 -13.58 -30.39 20.66
C PRO A 10 -12.83 -29.38 19.79
N ALA A 11 -13.57 -28.65 18.96
CA ALA A 11 -13.05 -27.46 18.31
C ALA A 11 -12.68 -26.50 19.43
N SER A 12 -11.42 -26.54 19.87
CA SER A 12 -10.82 -25.42 20.58
C SER A 12 -10.88 -24.27 19.61
N CYS A 13 -11.90 -23.43 19.79
CA CYS A 13 -12.08 -22.20 19.05
C CYS A 13 -10.93 -21.28 19.48
N HIS A 14 -9.76 -21.41 18.84
CA HIS A 14 -8.72 -20.39 18.94
C HIS A 14 -9.31 -19.11 18.37
N ARG A 15 -9.80 -18.25 19.26
CA ARG A 15 -10.61 -17.05 18.99
C ARG A 15 -9.94 -15.97 18.14
N TYR A 16 -8.75 -16.18 17.58
CA TYR A 16 -8.09 -15.19 16.71
C TYR A 16 -7.32 -15.88 15.58
N SER A 17 -7.98 -16.13 14.43
CA SER A 17 -7.29 -16.52 13.21
C SER A 17 -6.85 -15.32 12.34
N HIS A 18 -7.17 -14.08 12.75
CA HIS A 18 -6.81 -12.84 12.08
C HIS A 18 -6.10 -11.90 13.09
N GLY A 19 -5.02 -11.24 12.68
CA GLY A 19 -4.29 -10.31 13.55
C GLY A 19 -4.97 -8.94 13.60
N ALA A 20 -4.96 -8.29 14.76
CA ALA A 20 -5.53 -6.95 14.93
C ALA A 20 -4.75 -5.88 14.15
N LEU A 21 -5.42 -4.76 13.83
CA LEU A 21 -4.85 -3.64 13.11
C LEU A 21 -4.91 -2.33 13.92
N PHE A 22 -3.77 -1.87 14.40
CA PHE A 22 -3.66 -0.59 15.11
C PHE A 22 -3.10 0.49 14.18
N ILE A 23 -3.79 1.61 14.06
CA ILE A 23 -3.48 2.66 13.08
C ILE A 23 -3.08 3.93 13.82
N PHE A 24 -1.94 4.50 13.42
CA PHE A 24 -1.40 5.76 13.92
C PHE A 24 -1.11 6.67 12.74
N GLY A 25 -1.20 7.98 12.93
CA GLY A 25 -0.83 8.90 11.87
C GLY A 25 -1.59 10.21 11.83
N ASP A 26 -1.61 10.77 10.63
CA ASP A 26 -2.24 12.03 10.27
C ASP A 26 -3.54 11.83 9.47
N SER A 27 -3.95 12.87 8.73
CA SER A 27 -5.21 12.92 7.98
C SER A 27 -5.32 11.87 6.88
N PHE A 28 -4.20 11.33 6.39
CA PHE A 28 -4.24 10.25 5.40
C PHE A 28 -4.85 8.97 5.99
N TYR A 29 -4.69 8.76 7.31
CA TYR A 29 -5.13 7.56 8.02
C TYR A 29 -6.23 7.83 9.08
N ASP A 30 -6.59 9.10 9.33
CA ASP A 30 -7.64 9.47 10.30
C ASP A 30 -9.04 9.09 9.80
N ALA A 31 -9.66 8.13 10.49
CA ALA A 31 -11.02 7.68 10.22
C ALA A 31 -12.12 8.66 10.68
N GLY A 32 -11.76 9.77 11.34
CA GLY A 32 -12.69 10.75 11.89
C GLY A 32 -12.52 11.06 13.39
N ASN A 33 -11.38 10.72 14.01
CA ASN A 33 -11.11 11.06 15.42
C ASN A 33 -11.22 12.57 15.65
N ASN A 34 -10.80 13.37 14.67
CA ASN A 34 -10.85 14.83 14.75
C ASN A 34 -12.27 15.41 14.95
N ILE A 35 -13.33 14.67 14.65
CA ILE A 35 -14.72 15.11 14.93
C ILE A 35 -14.94 15.31 16.43
N TYR A 36 -14.32 14.47 17.25
CA TYR A 36 -14.49 14.43 18.70
C TYR A 36 -13.54 15.36 19.45
N LEU A 37 -12.62 16.03 18.74
CA LEU A 37 -11.77 17.05 19.33
C LEU A 37 -12.57 18.34 19.54
N ASN A 38 -12.37 18.95 20.71
CA ASN A 38 -12.93 20.25 21.05
C ASN A 38 -11.93 21.37 20.69
N THR A 39 -11.54 21.42 19.43
CA THR A 39 -10.56 22.38 18.89
C THR A 39 -11.10 23.05 17.63
N ASN A 40 -10.51 24.18 17.24
CA ASN A 40 -10.95 24.98 16.09
C ASN A 40 -10.45 24.46 14.74
N ILE A 41 -10.10 23.18 14.64
CA ILE A 41 -9.69 22.58 13.37
C ILE A 41 -10.92 22.30 12.49
N PRO A 42 -10.82 22.45 11.16
CA PRO A 42 -11.91 22.05 10.27
C PRO A 42 -12.29 20.59 10.48
N LYS A 43 -13.56 20.36 10.82
CA LYS A 43 -14.11 19.01 10.95
C LYS A 43 -14.60 18.55 9.59
N LEU A 44 -14.13 17.39 9.14
CA LEU A 44 -14.46 16.83 7.83
C LEU A 44 -15.74 15.97 7.88
N ASN A 45 -16.64 16.27 8.82
CA ASN A 45 -17.98 15.69 8.92
C ASN A 45 -19.02 16.52 8.17
N ILE A 46 -18.66 16.98 6.97
CA ILE A 46 -19.49 17.79 6.09
C ILE A 46 -19.48 17.20 4.67
N PHE A 47 -20.61 17.26 3.96
CA PHE A 47 -20.67 16.84 2.56
C PHE A 47 -19.78 17.79 1.71
N PRO A 48 -19.00 17.31 0.72
CA PRO A 48 -19.04 15.98 0.07
C PRO A 48 -18.08 14.91 0.62
N TYR A 49 -17.42 15.10 1.76
CA TYR A 49 -16.60 14.03 2.33
C TYR A 49 -17.45 12.77 2.57
N GLY A 50 -16.94 11.59 2.19
CA GLY A 50 -17.65 10.31 2.34
C GLY A 50 -18.75 10.01 1.30
N GLU A 51 -18.96 10.82 0.26
CA GLU A 51 -20.01 10.65 -0.76
C GLU A 51 -19.93 9.33 -1.58
N THR A 52 -18.75 8.71 -1.73
CA THR A 52 -18.60 7.53 -2.59
C THR A 52 -18.95 6.24 -1.86
N TYR A 53 -18.20 5.83 -0.84
CA TYR A 53 -18.48 4.59 -0.12
C TYR A 53 -19.52 4.73 1.00
N PHE A 54 -19.35 5.74 1.86
CA PHE A 54 -20.15 5.86 3.07
C PHE A 54 -21.52 6.49 2.81
N LYS A 55 -21.63 7.29 1.74
CA LYS A 55 -22.82 8.10 1.40
C LYS A 55 -23.20 9.14 2.47
N HIS A 56 -22.29 9.41 3.40
CA HIS A 56 -22.42 10.45 4.41
C HIS A 56 -21.03 10.82 4.95
N PRO A 57 -20.86 12.02 5.52
CA PRO A 57 -19.58 12.44 6.08
C PRO A 57 -19.19 11.65 7.33
N THR A 58 -17.96 11.12 7.32
CA THR A 58 -17.42 10.32 8.44
C THR A 58 -16.25 11.00 9.16
N GLY A 59 -15.76 12.14 8.68
CA GLY A 59 -14.55 12.80 9.19
C GLY A 59 -13.26 12.38 8.50
N ARG A 60 -13.33 11.43 7.56
CA ARG A 60 -12.20 11.07 6.68
C ARG A 60 -11.90 12.18 5.69
N ALA A 61 -10.63 12.44 5.45
CA ALA A 61 -10.17 13.40 4.45
C ALA A 61 -10.17 12.80 3.03
N SER A 62 -11.34 12.34 2.56
CA SER A 62 -11.52 11.74 1.23
C SER A 62 -13.02 11.73 0.87
N ASP A 63 -13.36 11.48 -0.39
CA ASP A 63 -14.72 11.16 -0.83
C ASP A 63 -15.20 9.82 -0.26
N GLY A 64 -14.32 8.95 0.23
CA GLY A 64 -14.71 7.62 0.71
C GLY A 64 -13.70 6.99 1.67
N ARG A 65 -13.34 5.73 1.40
CA ARG A 65 -12.41 4.94 2.21
C ARG A 65 -10.96 5.43 2.07
N LEU A 66 -10.22 5.31 3.16
CA LEU A 66 -8.78 5.57 3.23
C LEU A 66 -7.98 4.28 3.01
N ILE A 67 -6.67 4.40 2.80
CA ILE A 67 -5.74 3.26 2.72
C ILE A 67 -5.95 2.23 3.86
N PRO A 68 -5.98 2.61 5.16
CA PRO A 68 -6.17 1.65 6.23
C PRO A 68 -7.53 0.92 6.18
N ASP A 69 -8.58 1.54 5.64
CA ASP A 69 -9.88 0.88 5.49
C ASP A 69 -9.79 -0.28 4.49
N PHE A 70 -9.11 -0.06 3.35
CA PHE A 70 -8.84 -1.11 2.37
C PHE A 70 -7.92 -2.21 2.91
N ILE A 71 -6.89 -1.86 3.69
CA ILE A 71 -6.03 -2.86 4.33
C ILE A 71 -6.85 -3.73 5.30
N SER A 72 -7.76 -3.12 6.06
CA SER A 72 -8.70 -3.86 6.91
C SER A 72 -9.55 -4.84 6.10
N GLU A 73 -10.12 -4.38 4.98
CA GLU A 73 -10.93 -5.21 4.09
C GLU A 73 -10.15 -6.39 3.51
N PHE A 74 -8.92 -6.16 3.02
CA PHE A 74 -8.06 -7.23 2.50
C PHE A 74 -7.65 -8.23 3.58
N ALA A 75 -7.52 -7.77 4.82
CA ALA A 75 -7.27 -8.60 5.99
C ALA A 75 -8.53 -9.30 6.53
N LYS A 76 -9.71 -9.06 5.93
CA LYS A 76 -11.03 -9.54 6.38
C LYS A 76 -11.38 -9.07 7.81
N LEU A 77 -10.91 -7.88 8.17
CA LEU A 77 -11.28 -7.19 9.40
C LEU A 77 -12.45 -6.24 9.14
N PRO A 78 -13.27 -5.92 10.16
CA PRO A 78 -14.19 -4.79 10.06
C PRO A 78 -13.42 -3.48 9.83
N LEU A 79 -14.16 -2.42 9.50
CA LEU A 79 -13.60 -1.07 9.59
C LEU A 79 -13.14 -0.82 11.03
N ILE A 80 -11.89 -0.37 11.16
CA ILE A 80 -11.27 -0.23 12.48
C ILE A 80 -11.94 0.92 13.25
N PRO A 81 -12.41 0.68 14.49
CA PRO A 81 -13.07 1.71 15.29
C PRO A 81 -12.11 2.84 15.66
N LEU A 82 -12.67 4.03 15.85
CA LEU A 82 -11.93 5.21 16.28
C LEU A 82 -11.70 5.15 17.79
N TYR A 83 -10.55 5.66 18.26
CA TYR A 83 -10.30 5.71 19.71
C TYR A 83 -11.23 6.69 20.43
N LEU A 84 -11.49 7.87 19.85
CA LEU A 84 -12.28 8.93 20.50
C LEU A 84 -13.80 8.78 20.34
N GLN A 85 -14.27 7.79 19.57
CA GLN A 85 -15.70 7.59 19.39
C GLN A 85 -16.33 7.13 20.73
N PRO A 86 -17.39 7.81 21.21
CA PRO A 86 -18.12 7.36 22.39
C PRO A 86 -18.81 6.03 22.14
N GLY A 87 -18.69 5.10 23.08
CA GLY A 87 -19.39 3.81 23.02
C GLY A 87 -18.59 2.67 23.66
N ASN A 88 -19.25 1.52 23.78
CA ASN A 88 -18.61 0.28 24.25
C ASN A 88 -17.93 -0.42 23.07
N HIS A 89 -16.68 -0.06 22.82
CA HIS A 89 -15.85 -0.73 21.82
C HIS A 89 -15.06 -1.89 22.44
N HIS A 90 -14.95 -3.00 21.69
CA HIS A 90 -14.21 -4.19 22.14
C HIS A 90 -12.71 -4.10 21.86
N PHE A 91 -12.27 -3.29 20.89
CA PHE A 91 -10.87 -3.02 20.51
C PHE A 91 -9.99 -4.25 20.17
N THR A 92 -10.58 -5.44 20.12
CA THR A 92 -9.91 -6.72 19.83
C THR A 92 -9.47 -6.84 18.38
N ASP A 93 -10.14 -6.18 17.45
CA ASP A 93 -9.76 -6.18 16.03
C ASP A 93 -8.77 -5.05 15.69
N GLY A 94 -8.51 -4.16 16.65
CA GLY A 94 -7.68 -2.98 16.46
C GLY A 94 -8.39 -1.67 16.77
N VAL A 95 -7.63 -0.57 16.67
CA VAL A 95 -8.09 0.80 16.95
C VAL A 95 -7.35 1.79 16.06
N ASN A 96 -8.06 2.81 15.57
CA ASN A 96 -7.50 3.93 14.85
C ASN A 96 -7.28 5.12 15.79
N PHE A 97 -6.01 5.46 16.00
CA PHE A 97 -5.53 6.60 16.80
C PHE A 97 -5.10 7.79 15.94
N ALA A 98 -5.11 7.67 14.61
CA ALA A 98 -4.67 8.75 13.73
C ALA A 98 -5.54 10.01 13.89
N SER A 99 -4.94 11.17 13.67
CA SER A 99 -5.57 12.49 13.86
C SER A 99 -5.14 13.43 12.75
N GLY A 100 -6.10 13.97 12.01
CA GLY A 100 -5.84 14.93 10.94
C GLY A 100 -4.99 16.12 11.41
N GLY A 101 -3.95 16.46 10.65
CA GLY A 101 -3.01 17.53 10.99
C GLY A 101 -1.88 17.14 11.94
N ALA A 102 -1.83 15.91 12.45
CA ALA A 102 -0.77 15.45 13.35
C ALA A 102 0.61 15.41 12.64
N GLY A 103 1.65 15.77 13.39
CA GLY A 103 3.04 15.55 13.03
C GLY A 103 3.69 14.47 13.89
N ALA A 104 4.89 14.05 13.48
CA ALA A 104 5.79 13.28 14.31
C ALA A 104 6.38 14.14 15.44
N LEU A 105 6.47 15.46 15.23
CA LEU A 105 6.87 16.45 16.23
C LEU A 105 5.63 16.98 16.97
N VAL A 106 5.77 17.20 18.28
CA VAL A 106 4.65 17.66 19.13
C VAL A 106 4.27 19.11 18.87
N GLU A 107 5.18 19.88 18.28
CA GLU A 107 5.01 21.27 17.91
C GLU A 107 4.14 21.45 16.65
N THR A 108 3.99 20.39 15.86
CA THR A 108 3.15 20.41 14.65
C THR A 108 1.68 20.49 15.04
N ASN A 109 1.08 21.66 14.78
CA ASN A 109 -0.30 21.99 15.16
C ASN A 109 -0.57 21.80 16.66
N GLN A 110 0.41 22.16 17.50
CA GLN A 110 0.37 21.94 18.94
C GLN A 110 -0.95 22.43 19.59
N GLY A 111 -1.54 21.56 20.41
CA GLY A 111 -2.78 21.86 21.15
C GLY A 111 -4.06 21.78 20.32
N LEU A 112 -3.97 21.57 19.00
CA LEU A 112 -5.15 21.49 18.13
C LEU A 112 -5.54 20.05 17.76
N ILE A 113 -4.60 19.11 17.83
CA ILE A 113 -4.72 17.73 17.31
C ILE A 113 -4.19 16.70 18.32
N MET A 114 -4.37 15.41 18.05
CA MET A 114 -3.64 14.36 18.78
C MET A 114 -2.29 14.12 18.10
N ASP A 115 -1.23 14.72 18.62
CA ASP A 115 0.14 14.48 18.15
C ASP A 115 0.54 13.00 18.35
N LEU A 116 1.59 12.54 17.67
CA LEU A 116 1.97 11.12 17.71
C LEU A 116 2.25 10.59 19.13
N LYS A 117 2.72 11.42 20.05
CA LYS A 117 2.94 11.04 21.46
C LYS A 117 1.61 10.91 22.20
N THR A 118 0.66 11.80 21.94
CA THR A 118 -0.72 11.68 22.44
C THR A 118 -1.39 10.40 21.91
N GLN A 119 -1.22 10.08 20.62
CA GLN A 119 -1.72 8.82 20.03
C GLN A 119 -1.13 7.58 20.73
N LEU A 120 0.18 7.60 21.05
CA LEU A 120 0.83 6.55 21.83
C LEU A 120 0.28 6.45 23.26
N SER A 121 0.00 7.58 23.91
CA SER A 121 -0.61 7.60 25.25
C SER A 121 -2.01 6.96 25.24
N ASN A 122 -2.79 7.27 24.21
CA ASN A 122 -4.10 6.66 23.98
C ASN A 122 -3.99 5.15 23.76
N PHE A 123 -3.00 4.69 22.98
CA PHE A 123 -2.71 3.27 22.82
C PHE A 123 -2.34 2.59 24.14
N LYS A 124 -1.49 3.21 24.97
CA LYS A 124 -1.14 2.71 26.33
C LYS A 124 -2.37 2.63 27.23
N THR A 125 -3.31 3.57 27.11
CA THR A 125 -4.57 3.54 27.88
C THR A 125 -5.48 2.41 27.41
N MET A 126 -5.67 2.27 26.10
CA MET A 126 -6.44 1.17 25.49
C MET A 126 -5.86 -0.19 25.87
N GLU A 127 -4.54 -0.33 25.86
CA GLU A 127 -3.86 -1.57 26.25
C GLU A 127 -4.17 -1.98 27.69
N LYS A 128 -4.16 -1.02 28.63
CA LYS A 128 -4.56 -1.27 30.02
C LYS A 128 -6.02 -1.72 30.12
N GLN A 129 -6.92 -1.11 29.36
CA GLN A 129 -8.33 -1.50 29.32
C GLN A 129 -8.50 -2.94 28.78
N LEU A 130 -7.79 -3.29 27.71
CA LEU A 130 -7.79 -4.67 27.20
C LEU A 130 -7.22 -5.65 28.23
N ARG A 131 -6.16 -5.30 28.97
CA ARG A 131 -5.61 -6.17 30.02
C ARG A 131 -6.62 -6.43 31.14
N GLN A 132 -7.39 -5.41 31.53
CA GLN A 132 -8.44 -5.56 32.52
C GLN A 132 -9.57 -6.47 32.03
N LYS A 133 -9.93 -6.40 30.74
CA LYS A 133 -11.03 -7.19 30.16
C LYS A 133 -10.66 -8.63 29.80
N LEU A 134 -9.47 -8.84 29.21
CA LEU A 134 -9.06 -10.12 28.62
C LEU A 134 -7.96 -10.84 29.42
N GLY A 135 -7.29 -10.13 30.33
CA GLY A 135 -6.14 -10.64 31.05
C GLY A 135 -4.81 -10.48 30.30
N ALA A 136 -3.72 -10.56 31.04
CA ALA A 136 -2.39 -10.20 30.55
C ALA A 136 -1.84 -11.11 29.42
N SER A 137 -2.19 -12.40 29.45
CA SER A 137 -1.71 -13.40 28.49
C SER A 137 -2.36 -13.22 27.11
N GLU A 138 -3.68 -13.03 27.08
CA GLU A 138 -4.43 -12.83 25.84
C GLU A 138 -4.00 -11.52 25.15
N VAL A 139 -3.88 -10.43 25.91
CA VAL A 139 -3.40 -9.15 25.36
C VAL A 139 -1.97 -9.25 24.82
N LYS A 140 -1.08 -9.95 25.52
CA LYS A 140 0.29 -10.17 25.01
C LYS A 140 0.28 -10.90 23.65
N THR A 141 -0.59 -11.89 23.49
CA THR A 141 -0.77 -12.62 22.23
C THR A 141 -1.36 -11.72 21.14
N LEU A 142 -2.40 -10.96 21.48
CA LEU A 142 -3.04 -10.01 20.58
C LEU A 142 -2.04 -8.99 20.02
N LEU A 143 -1.30 -8.31 20.90
CA LEU A 143 -0.36 -7.25 20.51
C LEU A 143 0.86 -7.79 19.75
N SER A 144 1.36 -8.97 20.11
CA SER A 144 2.50 -9.57 19.39
C SER A 144 2.16 -10.07 17.99
N THR A 145 0.88 -10.38 17.73
CA THR A 145 0.41 -10.84 16.42
C THR A 145 -0.16 -9.72 15.54
N ALA A 146 -0.54 -8.59 16.14
CA ALA A 146 -1.09 -7.41 15.48
C ALA A 146 -0.12 -6.73 14.50
N VAL A 147 -0.71 -5.94 13.59
CA VAL A 147 -0.01 -5.04 12.67
C VAL A 147 -0.25 -3.59 13.10
N TYR A 148 0.82 -2.79 13.08
CA TYR A 148 0.80 -1.39 13.47
C TYR A 148 1.11 -0.52 12.24
N MET A 149 0.12 0.22 11.75
CA MET A 149 0.24 1.07 10.55
C MET A 149 0.54 2.52 10.92
N PHE A 150 1.46 3.16 10.20
CA PHE A 150 1.87 4.55 10.39
C PHE A 150 1.87 5.34 9.08
N SER A 151 1.15 6.46 9.07
CA SER A 151 1.31 7.57 8.11
C SER A 151 1.54 8.86 8.89
N ILE A 152 2.77 9.34 8.97
CA ILE A 152 3.10 10.54 9.75
C ILE A 152 4.32 11.21 9.15
N GLY A 153 4.43 12.53 9.30
CA GLY A 153 5.56 13.32 8.78
C GLY A 153 5.12 14.40 7.80
N THR A 154 3.99 14.22 7.11
CA THR A 154 3.55 15.17 6.08
C THR A 154 3.38 16.58 6.63
N ASN A 155 2.69 16.70 7.77
CA ASN A 155 2.43 17.99 8.40
C ASN A 155 3.71 18.66 8.92
N ASP A 156 4.70 17.90 9.39
CA ASP A 156 5.97 18.48 9.89
C ASP A 156 6.73 19.24 8.80
N TYR A 157 6.58 18.82 7.52
CA TYR A 157 7.21 19.47 6.38
C TYR A 157 6.30 20.47 5.66
N MET A 158 4.98 20.33 5.75
CA MET A 158 4.01 21.18 5.04
C MET A 158 3.59 22.40 5.84
N VAL A 159 3.31 22.23 7.14
CA VAL A 159 2.78 23.30 8.00
C VAL A 159 3.63 24.57 7.97
N PRO A 160 4.98 24.52 7.99
CA PRO A 160 5.83 25.72 7.91
C PRO A 160 5.62 26.58 6.65
N PHE A 161 5.05 26.02 5.57
CA PHE A 161 4.78 26.74 4.32
C PHE A 161 3.34 27.25 4.22
N THR A 162 2.45 26.79 5.09
CA THR A 162 1.02 27.14 5.09
C THR A 162 0.60 28.01 6.28
N SER A 163 1.43 28.12 7.32
CA SER A 163 1.17 28.93 8.51
C SER A 163 2.47 29.42 9.17
N ASN A 164 2.36 30.41 10.05
CA ASN A 164 3.47 30.88 10.88
C ASN A 164 3.78 29.87 11.99
N SER A 165 4.48 28.79 11.63
CA SER A 165 4.82 27.68 12.51
C SER A 165 6.26 27.75 13.03
N THR A 166 6.47 27.35 14.28
CA THR A 166 7.80 27.23 14.91
C THR A 166 8.40 25.83 14.80
N VAL A 167 7.77 24.89 14.07
CA VAL A 167 8.23 23.49 13.94
C VAL A 167 9.68 23.38 13.45
N LEU A 168 10.13 24.29 12.58
CA LEU A 168 11.51 24.32 12.10
C LEU A 168 12.50 24.95 13.10
N GLN A 169 12.01 25.58 14.16
CA GLN A 169 12.79 26.31 15.17
C GLN A 169 12.99 25.50 16.46
N SER A 170 12.21 24.45 16.70
CA SER A 170 12.33 23.61 17.88
C SER A 170 12.87 22.21 17.53
N TYR A 171 13.80 21.72 18.35
CA TYR A 171 14.29 20.35 18.28
C TYR A 171 13.95 19.67 19.60
N SER A 172 12.79 19.01 19.68
CA SER A 172 12.46 18.21 20.85
C SER A 172 13.32 16.95 20.90
N LYS A 173 13.57 16.45 22.12
CA LYS A 173 14.32 15.21 22.36
C LYS A 173 13.67 14.04 21.61
N LYS A 174 14.47 13.19 20.95
CA LYS A 174 13.98 12.04 20.16
C LYS A 174 13.21 11.05 21.04
N GLU A 175 11.88 11.02 20.93
CA GLU A 175 11.04 9.99 21.53
C GLU A 175 10.60 9.01 20.45
N TYR A 176 11.13 7.78 20.50
CA TYR A 176 10.87 6.78 19.46
C TYR A 176 9.57 6.02 19.78
N VAL A 177 8.43 6.53 19.33
CA VAL A 177 7.09 5.91 19.54
C VAL A 177 7.05 4.41 19.22
N LYS A 178 7.77 3.97 18.17
CA LYS A 178 7.89 2.55 17.82
C LYS A 178 8.61 1.71 18.87
N MET A 179 9.63 2.25 19.52
CA MET A 179 10.31 1.56 20.63
C MET A 179 9.34 1.31 21.77
N GLU A 180 8.47 2.27 22.06
CA GLU A 180 7.48 2.14 23.12
C GLU A 180 6.41 1.09 22.79
N ILE A 181 5.90 1.06 21.55
CA ILE A 181 4.97 0.02 21.10
C ILE A 181 5.65 -1.37 21.12
N TYR A 182 6.92 -1.45 20.72
CA TYR A 182 7.68 -2.69 20.80
C TYR A 182 7.82 -3.21 22.24
N LYS A 183 8.12 -2.33 23.19
CA LYS A 183 8.20 -2.67 24.63
C LYS A 183 6.87 -3.21 25.17
N ILE A 184 5.74 -2.72 24.65
CA ILE A 184 4.39 -3.18 25.02
C ILE A 184 4.05 -4.54 24.38
N GLY A 185 4.75 -4.94 23.32
CA GLY A 185 4.62 -6.26 22.70
C GLY A 185 4.47 -6.24 21.18
N GLY A 186 4.37 -5.07 20.55
CA GLY A 186 4.21 -4.97 19.10
C GLY A 186 5.42 -5.50 18.32
N ARG A 187 5.17 -6.17 17.20
CA ARG A 187 6.24 -6.82 16.39
C ARG A 187 6.20 -6.54 14.89
N LYS A 188 5.08 -6.07 14.33
CA LYS A 188 4.90 -5.91 12.88
C LYS A 188 4.49 -4.48 12.54
N PHE A 189 5.35 -3.74 11.86
CA PHE A 189 5.15 -2.31 11.60
C PHE A 189 5.02 -2.02 10.10
N GLY A 190 3.88 -1.49 9.66
CA GLY A 190 3.65 -1.00 8.31
C GLY A 190 3.81 0.52 8.27
N LEU A 191 4.65 1.03 7.37
CA LEU A 191 4.90 2.46 7.23
C LEU A 191 4.78 2.92 5.80
N SER A 192 4.37 4.17 5.60
CA SER A 192 4.45 4.80 4.29
C SER A 192 5.64 5.77 4.21
N LYS A 193 6.32 5.77 3.07
CA LYS A 193 7.07 6.96 2.64
C LYS A 193 6.09 8.11 2.38
N LEU A 194 6.58 9.34 2.42
CA LEU A 194 5.79 10.51 2.05
C LEU A 194 5.49 10.51 0.55
N LEU A 195 4.34 11.05 0.17
CA LEU A 195 4.04 11.40 -1.22
C LEU A 195 5.02 12.47 -1.75
N PRO A 196 5.04 12.75 -3.06
CA PRO A 196 5.76 13.89 -3.62
C PRO A 196 5.13 15.21 -3.14
N LEU A 197 5.46 15.64 -1.92
CA LEU A 197 4.74 16.69 -1.18
C LEU A 197 4.75 18.08 -1.85
N GLY A 198 5.65 18.34 -2.80
CA GLY A 198 5.61 19.56 -3.60
C GLY A 198 4.54 19.57 -4.69
N CYS A 199 3.92 18.43 -5.00
CA CYS A 199 3.01 18.27 -6.12
C CYS A 199 1.50 18.27 -5.83
N PRO A 200 0.98 18.14 -4.59
CA PRO A 200 -0.44 18.34 -4.31
C PRO A 200 -0.92 19.73 -4.74
N PRO A 201 -2.23 19.91 -5.00
CA PRO A 201 -2.80 21.18 -5.43
C PRO A 201 -2.39 22.36 -4.54
N ILE A 202 -2.36 22.18 -3.21
CA ILE A 202 -1.97 23.26 -2.28
C ILE A 202 -0.52 23.74 -2.50
N SER A 203 0.42 22.82 -2.71
CA SER A 203 1.83 23.15 -2.94
C SER A 203 2.00 23.86 -4.28
N ARG A 204 1.27 23.43 -5.31
CA ARG A 204 1.26 24.08 -6.62
C ARG A 204 0.62 25.47 -6.56
N ALA A 205 -0.48 25.62 -5.84
CA ALA A 205 -1.15 26.91 -5.66
C ALA A 205 -0.24 27.91 -4.93
N LEU A 206 0.48 27.46 -3.89
CA LEU A 206 1.48 28.28 -3.22
C LEU A 206 2.65 28.66 -4.14
N GLU A 207 3.12 27.74 -4.98
CA GLU A 207 4.16 28.03 -5.99
C GLU A 207 3.68 29.10 -6.99
N ILE A 208 2.44 28.97 -7.49
CA ILE A 208 1.82 29.98 -8.38
C ILE A 208 1.81 31.35 -7.72
N VAL A 209 1.43 31.43 -6.44
CA VAL A 209 1.37 32.70 -5.70
C VAL A 209 2.77 33.27 -5.42
N ARG A 210 3.76 32.43 -5.10
CA ARG A 210 5.11 32.87 -4.72
C ARG A 210 5.98 33.25 -5.92
N THR A 211 5.92 32.50 -7.01
CA THR A 211 6.87 32.60 -8.13
C THR A 211 6.20 32.81 -9.49
N GLY A 212 4.88 32.64 -9.58
CA GLY A 212 4.16 32.57 -10.85
C GLY A 212 4.31 31.24 -11.59
N GLY A 213 5.07 30.28 -11.04
CA GLY A 213 5.25 28.95 -11.62
C GLY A 213 4.06 28.01 -11.38
N SER A 214 3.80 27.07 -12.28
CA SER A 214 2.73 26.05 -12.16
C SER A 214 3.23 24.64 -11.80
N GLY A 215 4.53 24.53 -11.53
CA GLY A 215 5.24 23.29 -11.21
C GLY A 215 4.95 22.78 -9.79
N CYS A 216 5.59 21.67 -9.43
CA CYS A 216 5.64 21.26 -8.04
C CYS A 216 6.57 22.22 -7.27
N MET A 217 6.27 22.51 -6.01
CA MET A 217 7.14 23.31 -5.15
C MET A 217 8.43 22.55 -4.84
N GLU A 218 9.58 23.09 -5.28
CA GLU A 218 10.86 22.38 -5.19
C GLU A 218 11.35 22.27 -3.73
N GLU A 219 11.20 23.32 -2.93
CA GLU A 219 11.61 23.34 -1.51
C GLU A 219 10.99 22.15 -0.73
N VAL A 220 9.68 21.95 -0.87
CA VAL A 220 8.95 20.84 -0.24
C VAL A 220 9.30 19.48 -0.89
N THR A 221 9.54 19.48 -2.20
CA THR A 221 9.99 18.26 -2.92
C THR A 221 11.33 17.76 -2.38
N VAL A 222 12.28 18.66 -2.09
CA VAL A 222 13.57 18.31 -1.48
C VAL A 222 13.37 17.71 -0.09
N LEU A 223 12.52 18.31 0.75
CA LEU A 223 12.24 17.79 2.10
C LEU A 223 11.65 16.37 2.07
N SER A 224 10.65 16.13 1.21
CA SER A 224 10.06 14.79 1.07
C SER A 224 11.07 13.74 0.57
N LYS A 225 11.96 14.09 -0.38
CA LYS A 225 13.05 13.21 -0.83
C LYS A 225 14.05 12.90 0.29
N LEU A 226 14.42 13.89 1.10
CA LEU A 226 15.33 13.70 2.24
C LEU A 226 14.72 12.78 3.29
N HIS A 227 13.47 13.01 3.67
CA HIS A 227 12.73 12.12 4.57
C HIS A 227 12.71 10.68 4.04
N ASN A 228 12.32 10.50 2.77
CA ASN A 228 12.17 9.19 2.15
C ASN A 228 13.50 8.42 1.99
N ARG A 229 14.64 9.12 1.97
CA ARG A 229 15.99 8.53 2.05
C ARG A 229 16.40 8.17 3.48
N ALA A 230 15.96 8.95 4.46
CA ALA A 230 16.29 8.75 5.87
C ALA A 230 15.46 7.63 6.52
N LEU A 231 14.17 7.54 6.21
CA LEU A 231 13.23 6.60 6.85
C LEU A 231 13.69 5.12 6.78
N PRO A 232 14.10 4.56 5.62
CA PRO A 232 14.57 3.18 5.57
C PRO A 232 15.84 2.92 6.38
N LYS A 233 16.74 3.92 6.47
CA LYS A 233 17.98 3.82 7.26
C LYS A 233 17.66 3.77 8.76
N ALA A 234 16.83 4.69 9.23
CA ALA A 234 16.37 4.73 10.62
C ALA A 234 15.62 3.45 11.00
N LEU A 235 14.81 2.89 10.09
CA LEU A 235 14.11 1.62 10.33
C LEU A 235 15.06 0.41 10.38
N LYS A 236 16.11 0.39 9.56
CA LYS A 236 17.14 -0.66 9.59
C LYS A 236 17.91 -0.63 10.91
N GLU A 237 18.33 0.55 11.34
CA GLU A 237 18.99 0.77 12.64
C GLU A 237 18.09 0.34 13.80
N LEU A 238 16.83 0.77 13.77
CA LEU A 238 15.85 0.39 14.78
C LEU A 238 15.67 -1.13 14.84
N LYS A 239 15.55 -1.80 13.68
CA LYS A 239 15.41 -3.26 13.63
C LYS A 239 16.61 -4.00 14.22
N SER A 240 17.83 -3.49 14.07
CA SER A 240 18.99 -4.10 14.74
C SER A 240 18.94 -4.07 16.27
N GLN A 241 18.09 -3.22 16.84
CA GLN A 241 17.89 -3.10 18.28
C GLN A 241 16.63 -3.85 18.77
N LEU A 242 15.80 -4.33 17.85
CA LEU A 242 14.47 -4.88 18.14
C LEU A 242 14.36 -6.34 17.64
N GLU A 243 14.71 -7.28 18.51
CA GLU A 243 14.63 -8.70 18.20
C GLU A 243 13.19 -9.14 17.85
N GLY A 244 13.05 -9.98 16.81
CA GLY A 244 11.74 -10.46 16.36
C GLY A 244 10.85 -9.39 15.72
N CYS A 245 11.35 -8.17 15.50
CA CYS A 245 10.63 -7.10 14.84
C CYS A 245 10.69 -7.22 13.31
N THR A 246 9.56 -7.03 12.66
CA THR A 246 9.43 -6.93 11.21
C THR A 246 8.78 -5.60 10.84
N TYR A 247 9.21 -5.04 9.70
CA TYR A 247 8.60 -3.84 9.16
C TYR A 247 8.45 -3.95 7.65
N SER A 248 7.46 -3.24 7.11
CA SER A 248 7.27 -3.00 5.68
C SER A 248 7.20 -1.49 5.44
N ILE A 249 7.69 -1.06 4.28
CA ILE A 249 7.64 0.33 3.85
C ILE A 249 6.92 0.37 2.50
N PHE A 250 5.77 1.03 2.46
CA PHE A 250 5.09 1.38 1.23
C PHE A 250 5.75 2.61 0.60
N ASP A 251 6.16 2.50 -0.66
CA ASP A 251 6.80 3.58 -1.41
C ASP A 251 5.76 4.47 -2.11
N ALA A 252 4.99 5.21 -1.31
CA ALA A 252 3.98 6.14 -1.82
C ALA A 252 4.57 7.21 -2.74
N TYR A 253 5.83 7.60 -2.53
CA TYR A 253 6.52 8.56 -3.40
C TYR A 253 6.61 8.06 -4.83
N THR A 254 7.16 6.86 -5.00
CA THR A 254 7.32 6.24 -6.32
C THR A 254 5.96 5.94 -6.95
N ALA A 255 4.99 5.51 -6.14
CA ALA A 255 3.61 5.28 -6.58
C ALA A 255 2.94 6.55 -7.11
N GLY A 256 2.93 7.61 -6.31
CA GLY A 256 2.38 8.90 -6.70
C GLY A 256 3.10 9.47 -7.93
N THR A 257 4.43 9.40 -7.98
CA THR A 257 5.20 9.88 -9.14
C THR A 257 4.85 9.13 -10.43
N ALA A 258 4.68 7.80 -10.35
CA ALA A 258 4.29 7.00 -11.51
C ALA A 258 2.89 7.39 -12.02
N ILE A 259 1.94 7.64 -11.11
CA ILE A 259 0.60 8.12 -11.45
C ILE A 259 0.66 9.53 -12.05
N PHE A 260 1.38 10.46 -11.43
CA PHE A 260 1.46 11.84 -11.90
C PHE A 260 2.11 11.97 -13.28
N ASN A 261 3.06 11.10 -13.60
CA ASN A 261 3.74 11.10 -14.91
C ASN A 261 2.93 10.40 -16.01
N ASN A 262 1.99 9.51 -15.66
CA ASN A 262 1.19 8.78 -16.64
C ASN A 262 -0.22 8.49 -16.09
N PRO A 263 -1.05 9.53 -15.88
CA PRO A 263 -2.31 9.40 -15.15
C PRO A 263 -3.32 8.47 -15.83
N SER A 264 -3.40 8.53 -17.16
CA SER A 264 -4.32 7.70 -17.95
C SER A 264 -4.04 6.20 -17.82
N LYS A 265 -2.78 5.79 -17.67
CA LYS A 265 -2.39 4.40 -17.38
C LYS A 265 -3.01 3.88 -16.08
N TYR A 266 -3.23 4.76 -15.11
CA TYR A 266 -3.82 4.44 -13.82
C TYR A 266 -5.30 4.85 -13.75
N GLY A 267 -5.88 5.25 -14.88
CA GLY A 267 -7.28 5.62 -15.02
C GLY A 267 -7.63 6.99 -14.43
N PHE A 268 -6.67 7.89 -14.27
CA PHE A 268 -6.94 9.29 -13.88
C PHE A 268 -6.84 10.21 -15.09
N GLU A 269 -7.65 11.26 -15.11
CA GLU A 269 -7.57 12.36 -16.08
C GLU A 269 -6.89 13.58 -15.45
N GLU A 270 -7.17 13.85 -14.17
CA GLU A 270 -6.65 15.03 -13.45
C GLU A 270 -5.88 14.63 -12.19
N VAL A 271 -4.65 15.14 -12.07
CA VAL A 271 -3.68 14.80 -11.01
C VAL A 271 -2.94 16.01 -10.43
N LYS A 272 -3.31 17.22 -10.84
CA LYS A 272 -2.73 18.50 -10.41
C LYS A 272 -3.78 19.40 -9.73
N MET A 273 -5.05 19.28 -10.12
CA MET A 273 -6.19 20.00 -9.54
C MET A 273 -6.95 19.11 -8.55
N ALA A 274 -7.53 19.71 -7.51
CA ALA A 274 -8.46 19.03 -6.62
C ALA A 274 -9.85 18.89 -7.27
N CYS A 275 -10.57 17.81 -6.96
CA CYS A 275 -11.97 17.70 -7.35
C CYS A 275 -12.83 18.75 -6.61
N CYS A 276 -12.64 18.87 -5.29
CA CYS A 276 -13.42 19.69 -4.39
C CYS A 276 -12.58 20.80 -3.74
N GLY A 277 -13.03 22.05 -3.84
CA GLY A 277 -12.39 23.20 -3.19
C GLY A 277 -12.58 24.49 -3.96
N SER A 278 -11.77 25.50 -3.67
CA SER A 278 -11.81 26.80 -4.35
C SER A 278 -10.41 27.38 -4.59
N GLY A 279 -10.35 28.53 -5.27
CA GLY A 279 -9.09 29.18 -5.62
C GLY A 279 -8.31 28.47 -6.73
N PRO A 280 -7.04 28.87 -6.96
CA PRO A 280 -6.18 28.23 -7.95
C PRO A 280 -6.07 26.72 -7.72
N LEU A 281 -6.27 25.94 -8.79
CA LEU A 281 -6.26 24.48 -8.75
C LEU A 281 -7.27 23.85 -7.75
N ARG A 282 -8.29 24.60 -7.33
CA ARG A 282 -9.23 24.23 -6.27
C ARG A 282 -8.54 23.83 -4.96
N ALA A 283 -7.36 24.38 -4.71
CA ALA A 283 -6.49 23.93 -3.64
C ALA A 283 -6.89 24.43 -2.25
N SER A 284 -7.69 25.50 -2.15
CA SER A 284 -8.13 26.03 -0.86
C SER A 284 -8.99 25.01 -0.12
N ILE A 285 -8.77 24.87 1.19
CA ILE A 285 -9.46 23.91 2.08
C ILE A 285 -10.86 24.44 2.43
N THR A 286 -11.70 24.57 1.40
CA THR A 286 -13.07 25.11 1.47
C THR A 286 -14.12 24.07 1.08
N CYS A 287 -13.69 22.87 0.69
CA CYS A 287 -14.58 21.78 0.30
C CYS A 287 -15.68 21.55 1.35
N GLY A 288 -16.95 21.57 0.92
CA GLY A 288 -18.13 21.46 1.77
C GLY A 288 -18.53 22.71 2.55
N GLN A 289 -17.75 23.80 2.49
CA GLN A 289 -18.09 25.07 3.14
C GLN A 289 -19.03 25.92 2.26
N LYS A 290 -19.24 27.20 2.60
CA LYS A 290 -20.17 28.07 1.85
C LYS A 290 -19.75 28.34 0.39
N VAL A 291 -18.45 28.31 0.09
CA VAL A 291 -17.91 28.63 -1.23
C VAL A 291 -16.89 27.58 -1.65
N TYR A 292 -17.33 26.60 -2.43
CA TYR A 292 -16.48 25.60 -3.08
C TYR A 292 -17.04 25.21 -4.45
N GLN A 293 -16.20 24.60 -5.26
CA GLN A 293 -16.55 23.92 -6.50
C GLN A 293 -16.33 22.42 -6.34
N MET A 294 -17.07 21.65 -7.12
CA MET A 294 -16.96 20.20 -7.20
C MET A 294 -16.66 19.79 -8.64
N CYS A 295 -15.95 18.67 -8.83
CA CYS A 295 -15.80 18.07 -10.16
C CYS A 295 -17.02 17.20 -10.49
N ASP A 296 -17.26 16.94 -11.78
CA ASP A 296 -18.40 16.14 -12.21
C ASP A 296 -18.22 14.64 -11.90
N ASN A 297 -16.96 14.15 -12.00
CA ASN A 297 -16.63 12.75 -11.73
C ASN A 297 -15.38 12.62 -10.85
N VAL A 298 -15.58 12.29 -9.57
CA VAL A 298 -14.51 12.11 -8.59
C VAL A 298 -13.52 11.02 -8.99
N SER A 299 -13.96 10.00 -9.73
CA SER A 299 -13.11 8.89 -10.16
C SER A 299 -12.07 9.28 -11.22
N GLU A 300 -12.20 10.42 -11.87
CA GLU A 300 -11.21 10.94 -12.83
C GLU A 300 -10.07 11.69 -12.12
N TYR A 301 -10.26 12.06 -10.85
CA TYR A 301 -9.32 12.85 -10.07
C TYR A 301 -8.49 11.99 -9.13
N PHE A 302 -7.20 12.30 -9.02
CA PHE A 302 -6.36 11.72 -7.97
C PHE A 302 -6.60 12.40 -6.62
N PHE A 303 -6.75 13.73 -6.61
CA PHE A 303 -6.93 14.53 -5.40
C PHE A 303 -8.40 14.85 -5.17
N PHE A 304 -8.94 14.47 -4.01
CA PHE A 304 -10.30 14.82 -3.62
C PHE A 304 -10.38 16.29 -3.23
N ASP A 305 -9.53 16.73 -2.31
CA ASP A 305 -9.37 18.13 -1.91
C ASP A 305 -7.95 18.63 -2.26
N GLY A 306 -7.57 19.81 -1.76
CA GLY A 306 -6.26 20.42 -2.06
C GLY A 306 -5.02 19.60 -1.63
N ILE A 307 -5.19 18.52 -0.88
CA ILE A 307 -4.11 17.74 -0.27
C ILE A 307 -4.34 16.23 -0.45
N HIS A 308 -5.55 15.75 -0.21
CA HIS A 308 -5.81 14.35 0.08
C HIS A 308 -6.28 13.57 -1.16
N PRO A 309 -5.94 12.26 -1.25
CA PRO A 309 -6.33 11.44 -2.38
C PRO A 309 -7.83 11.09 -2.37
N THR A 310 -8.37 10.82 -3.55
CA THR A 310 -9.69 10.22 -3.70
C THR A 310 -9.73 8.78 -3.18
N GLU A 311 -10.93 8.23 -2.95
CA GLU A 311 -11.13 6.83 -2.58
C GLU A 311 -10.44 5.90 -3.59
N LYS A 312 -10.55 6.20 -4.89
CA LYS A 312 -9.90 5.42 -5.96
C LYS A 312 -8.39 5.42 -5.83
N ALA A 313 -7.78 6.58 -5.55
CA ALA A 313 -6.35 6.67 -5.32
C ALA A 313 -5.93 5.92 -4.04
N ASN A 314 -6.71 6.06 -2.96
CA ASN A 314 -6.51 5.31 -1.72
C ASN A 314 -6.63 3.78 -1.93
N TYR A 315 -7.55 3.32 -2.78
CA TYR A 315 -7.66 1.91 -3.16
C TYR A 315 -6.40 1.43 -3.87
N GLN A 316 -5.92 2.17 -4.88
CA GLN A 316 -4.71 1.79 -5.61
C GLN A 316 -3.49 1.74 -4.67
N PHE A 317 -3.34 2.71 -3.78
CA PHE A 317 -2.28 2.71 -2.78
C PHE A 317 -2.42 1.57 -1.75
N GLY A 318 -3.61 1.33 -1.24
CA GLY A 318 -3.90 0.21 -0.34
C GLY A 318 -3.58 -1.14 -1.00
N LYS A 319 -3.96 -1.31 -2.27
CA LYS A 319 -3.69 -2.53 -3.04
C LYS A 319 -2.19 -2.76 -3.23
N LEU A 320 -1.44 -1.71 -3.59
CA LEU A 320 0.02 -1.79 -3.73
C LEU A 320 0.73 -2.04 -2.39
N MET A 321 0.22 -1.44 -1.32
CA MET A 321 0.73 -1.67 0.04
C MET A 321 0.48 -3.11 0.50
N TRP A 322 -0.66 -3.69 0.13
CA TRP A 322 -1.03 -5.08 0.45
C TRP A 322 -0.24 -6.11 -0.36
N ASP A 323 -0.19 -5.94 -1.69
CA ASP A 323 0.43 -6.90 -2.61
C ASP A 323 1.97 -6.89 -2.55
N GLY A 324 2.56 -5.75 -2.15
CA GLY A 324 4.00 -5.55 -2.09
C GLY A 324 4.62 -5.17 -3.44
N SER A 325 4.94 -3.87 -3.57
CA SER A 325 5.65 -3.20 -4.69
C SER A 325 4.86 -3.00 -5.99
N LEU A 326 5.11 -1.84 -6.61
CA LEU A 326 4.73 -1.46 -8.00
C LEU A 326 5.61 -2.10 -9.07
N LEU A 327 6.78 -2.60 -8.67
CA LEU A 327 7.71 -3.21 -9.60
C LEU A 327 7.23 -4.61 -9.92
N PRO A 328 7.25 -5.02 -11.20
CA PRO A 328 6.97 -6.40 -11.58
C PRO A 328 7.75 -7.35 -10.68
N VAL A 329 7.04 -8.18 -9.92
CA VAL A 329 7.66 -9.18 -9.07
C VAL A 329 8.22 -10.25 -9.99
N GLY A 330 9.53 -10.21 -10.22
CA GLY A 330 10.22 -11.20 -11.04
C GLY A 330 9.99 -12.62 -10.51
N LEU A 331 10.09 -13.61 -11.39
CA LEU A 331 9.76 -15.00 -11.08
C LEU A 331 10.56 -15.54 -9.86
N GLU A 332 11.83 -15.17 -9.74
CA GLU A 332 12.69 -15.49 -8.58
C GLU A 332 12.14 -14.95 -7.25
N THR A 333 11.60 -13.73 -7.27
CA THR A 333 10.99 -13.14 -6.07
C THR A 333 9.67 -13.84 -5.74
N GLN A 334 8.88 -14.22 -6.76
CA GLN A 334 7.67 -15.02 -6.55
C GLN A 334 8.00 -16.36 -5.89
N LEU A 335 9.06 -17.04 -6.35
CA LEU A 335 9.54 -18.29 -5.77
C LEU A 335 10.02 -18.11 -4.32
N ARG A 336 10.76 -17.05 -4.03
CA ARG A 336 11.19 -16.72 -2.66
C ARG A 336 10.00 -16.47 -1.72
N ASN A 337 8.98 -15.78 -2.22
CA ASN A 337 7.74 -15.56 -1.48
C ASN A 337 7.01 -16.89 -1.22
N PHE A 338 6.96 -17.77 -2.22
CA PHE A 338 6.42 -19.12 -2.06
C PHE A 338 7.18 -19.93 -1.00
N LYS A 339 8.53 -19.93 -1.02
CA LYS A 339 9.36 -20.58 0.01
C LYS A 339 9.11 -20.03 1.42
N ASN A 340 8.93 -18.71 1.54
CA ASN A 340 8.62 -18.08 2.83
C ASN A 340 7.23 -18.49 3.35
N MET A 341 6.24 -18.53 2.46
CA MET A 341 4.88 -19.00 2.77
C MET A 341 4.89 -20.46 3.21
N GLU A 342 5.67 -21.31 2.52
CA GLU A 342 5.83 -22.72 2.88
C GLU A 342 6.44 -22.88 4.28
N LYS A 343 7.50 -22.12 4.59
CA LYS A 343 8.13 -22.13 5.92
C LYS A 343 7.14 -21.74 7.03
N GLN A 344 6.31 -20.72 6.77
CA GLN A 344 5.28 -20.29 7.72
C GLN A 344 4.20 -21.36 7.91
N LEU A 345 3.78 -22.03 6.82
CA LEU A 345 2.83 -23.14 6.92
C LEU A 345 3.42 -24.29 7.73
N ARG A 346 4.71 -24.63 7.55
CA ARG A 346 5.35 -25.71 8.31
C ARG A 346 5.37 -25.42 9.81
N GLN A 347 5.58 -24.17 10.18
CA GLN A 347 5.54 -23.74 11.59
C GLN A 347 4.14 -23.87 12.19
N LYS A 348 3.07 -23.73 11.38
CA LYS A 348 1.68 -23.76 11.85
C LYS A 348 1.05 -25.16 11.83
N LEU A 349 1.27 -25.92 10.76
CA LEU A 349 0.59 -27.18 10.47
C LEU A 349 1.51 -28.40 10.65
N GLY A 350 2.81 -28.18 10.79
CA GLY A 350 3.80 -29.25 10.81
C GLY A 350 4.17 -29.76 9.40
N ALA A 351 5.32 -30.44 9.33
CA ALA A 351 5.95 -30.79 8.06
C ALA A 351 5.15 -31.76 7.19
N SER A 352 4.44 -32.72 7.82
CA SER A 352 3.68 -33.77 7.13
C SER A 352 2.43 -33.21 6.44
N GLU A 353 1.69 -32.36 7.15
CA GLU A 353 0.46 -31.76 6.64
C GLU A 353 0.76 -30.81 5.47
N VAL A 354 1.79 -29.97 5.60
CA VAL A 354 2.24 -29.10 4.50
C VAL A 354 2.69 -29.90 3.29
N LYS A 355 3.45 -30.99 3.47
CA LYS A 355 3.85 -31.85 2.36
C LYS A 355 2.64 -32.41 1.61
N THR A 356 1.61 -32.84 2.35
CA THR A 356 0.35 -33.33 1.77
C THR A 356 -0.38 -32.22 1.01
N LEU A 357 -0.50 -31.03 1.62
CA LEU A 357 -1.14 -29.86 1.01
C LEU A 357 -0.49 -29.49 -0.33
N LEU A 358 0.84 -29.34 -0.34
CA LEU A 358 1.59 -28.96 -1.54
C LEU A 358 1.51 -30.04 -2.63
N SER A 359 1.54 -31.32 -2.27
CA SER A 359 1.40 -32.42 -3.24
C SER A 359 0.04 -32.46 -3.95
N LYS A 360 -1.02 -31.96 -3.28
CA LYS A 360 -2.38 -31.93 -3.82
C LYS A 360 -2.67 -30.68 -4.65
N ALA A 361 -1.94 -29.59 -4.39
CA ALA A 361 -2.11 -28.30 -5.03
C ALA A 361 -1.79 -28.34 -6.54
N VAL A 362 -2.35 -27.38 -7.28
CA VAL A 362 -2.07 -27.13 -8.69
C VAL A 362 -1.36 -25.79 -8.82
N TYR A 363 -0.22 -25.79 -9.50
CA TYR A 363 0.65 -24.62 -9.69
C TYR A 363 0.49 -24.10 -11.11
N MET A 364 -0.16 -22.95 -11.27
CA MET A 364 -0.43 -22.36 -12.58
C MET A 364 0.58 -21.27 -12.91
N PHE A 365 1.17 -21.35 -14.11
CA PHE A 365 2.12 -20.37 -14.65
C PHE A 365 1.55 -19.71 -15.90
N SER A 366 1.54 -18.39 -15.90
CA SER A 366 1.28 -17.55 -17.07
C SER A 366 2.36 -16.48 -17.12
N ILE A 367 3.48 -16.79 -17.78
CA ILE A 367 4.68 -15.97 -17.77
C ILE A 367 5.42 -16.07 -19.11
N GLY A 368 6.27 -15.09 -19.43
CA GLY A 368 7.04 -15.03 -20.67
C GLY A 368 6.59 -13.94 -21.65
N SER A 369 5.36 -13.42 -21.52
CA SER A 369 4.86 -12.41 -22.46
C SER A 369 5.63 -11.09 -22.37
N ASN A 370 5.95 -10.66 -21.15
CA ASN A 370 6.65 -9.40 -20.91
C ASN A 370 8.09 -9.44 -21.41
N ASP A 371 8.75 -10.60 -21.32
CA ASP A 371 10.12 -10.82 -21.79
C ASP A 371 10.26 -10.54 -23.30
N TYR A 372 9.20 -10.75 -24.08
CA TYR A 372 9.21 -10.51 -25.53
C TYR A 372 8.54 -9.22 -25.95
N LEU A 373 7.60 -8.68 -25.17
CA LEU A 373 6.86 -7.45 -25.53
C LEU A 373 7.54 -6.18 -25.01
N VAL A 374 8.00 -6.19 -23.75
CA VAL A 374 8.55 -5.00 -23.09
C VAL A 374 9.79 -4.46 -23.80
N PRO A 375 10.74 -5.26 -24.31
CA PRO A 375 11.89 -4.74 -25.03
C PRO A 375 11.54 -3.83 -26.22
N PHE A 376 10.43 -4.08 -26.91
CA PHE A 376 9.96 -3.24 -28.02
C PHE A 376 9.29 -1.96 -27.53
N ILE A 377 8.60 -2.01 -26.39
CA ILE A 377 7.95 -0.84 -25.79
C ILE A 377 9.01 0.12 -25.22
N THR A 378 10.08 -0.41 -24.65
CA THR A 378 11.10 0.38 -23.94
C THR A 378 12.36 0.66 -24.75
N ASN A 379 12.40 0.23 -26.01
CA ASN A 379 13.57 0.32 -26.90
C ASN A 379 14.84 -0.30 -26.26
N SER A 380 14.68 -1.47 -25.63
CA SER A 380 15.76 -2.19 -24.97
C SER A 380 16.68 -2.85 -25.97
N THR A 381 17.99 -2.81 -25.72
CA THR A 381 19.01 -3.51 -26.52
C THR A 381 19.10 -5.00 -26.21
N VAL A 382 18.32 -5.55 -25.27
CA VAL A 382 18.42 -6.94 -24.82
C VAL A 382 18.21 -7.95 -25.96
N LEU A 383 17.33 -7.65 -26.92
CA LEU A 383 17.10 -8.49 -28.10
C LEU A 383 18.14 -8.31 -29.20
N GLN A 384 19.04 -7.32 -29.06
CA GLN A 384 20.20 -7.13 -29.93
C GLN A 384 21.42 -7.87 -29.37
N SER A 385 21.51 -8.05 -28.05
CA SER A 385 22.61 -8.73 -27.37
C SER A 385 22.62 -10.25 -27.54
N TYR A 386 21.49 -10.86 -27.92
CA TYR A 386 21.34 -12.31 -28.03
C TYR A 386 20.54 -12.67 -29.28
N SER A 387 20.79 -13.86 -29.87
CA SER A 387 19.87 -14.38 -30.87
C SER A 387 18.51 -14.68 -30.23
N LYS A 388 17.43 -14.60 -31.04
CA LYS A 388 16.07 -14.92 -30.58
C LYS A 388 15.96 -16.28 -29.89
N LYS A 389 16.71 -17.28 -30.38
CA LYS A 389 16.73 -18.64 -29.80
C LYS A 389 17.46 -18.68 -28.45
N GLU A 390 18.60 -18.01 -28.32
CA GLU A 390 19.35 -17.94 -27.06
C GLU A 390 18.54 -17.21 -25.99
N TYR A 391 17.93 -16.08 -26.34
CA TYR A 391 17.08 -15.32 -25.42
C TYR A 391 15.88 -16.15 -24.95
N VAL A 392 15.19 -16.82 -25.87
CA VAL A 392 14.10 -17.75 -25.51
C VAL A 392 14.61 -18.87 -24.61
N LYS A 393 15.79 -19.45 -24.89
CA LYS A 393 16.37 -20.51 -24.05
C LYS A 393 16.62 -20.03 -22.62
N MET A 394 17.12 -18.80 -22.43
CA MET A 394 17.29 -18.22 -21.09
C MET A 394 15.96 -18.07 -20.35
N VAL A 395 14.93 -17.52 -21.02
CA VAL A 395 13.60 -17.35 -20.44
C VAL A 395 13.01 -18.71 -20.02
N ILE A 396 13.08 -19.73 -20.89
CA ILE A 396 12.60 -21.08 -20.57
C ILE A 396 13.40 -21.70 -19.43
N GLY A 397 14.73 -21.54 -19.42
CA GLY A 397 15.59 -22.04 -18.36
C GLY A 397 15.19 -21.51 -16.97
N ASN A 398 14.90 -20.22 -16.87
CA ASN A 398 14.43 -19.60 -15.63
C ASN A 398 13.06 -20.17 -15.20
N ILE A 399 12.13 -20.34 -16.15
CA ILE A 399 10.82 -20.94 -15.87
C ILE A 399 10.97 -22.36 -15.34
N THR A 400 11.78 -23.19 -16.00
CA THR A 400 11.99 -24.59 -15.59
C THR A 400 12.71 -24.70 -14.26
N SER A 401 13.68 -23.82 -13.96
CA SER A 401 14.37 -23.79 -12.66
C SER A 401 13.36 -23.58 -11.52
N VAL A 402 12.44 -22.63 -11.68
CA VAL A 402 11.41 -22.36 -10.66
C VAL A 402 10.44 -23.54 -10.50
N ILE A 403 10.06 -24.21 -11.58
CA ILE A 403 9.22 -25.43 -11.51
C ILE A 403 9.95 -26.53 -10.74
N GLN A 404 11.23 -26.75 -11.03
CA GLN A 404 12.07 -27.74 -10.34
C GLN A 404 12.14 -27.44 -8.85
N GLU A 405 12.37 -26.19 -8.46
CA GLU A 405 12.42 -25.82 -7.04
C GLU A 405 11.06 -26.02 -6.34
N ILE A 406 9.94 -25.70 -6.99
CA ILE A 406 8.61 -25.99 -6.41
C ILE A 406 8.38 -27.50 -6.30
N TYR A 407 8.87 -28.28 -7.27
CA TYR A 407 8.80 -29.74 -7.23
C TYR A 407 9.61 -30.31 -6.06
N GLU A 408 10.82 -29.81 -5.82
CA GLU A 408 11.66 -30.20 -4.68
C GLU A 408 10.97 -29.92 -3.34
N ILE A 409 10.25 -28.80 -3.23
CA ILE A 409 9.49 -28.41 -2.02
C ILE A 409 8.26 -29.32 -1.80
N GLY A 410 7.73 -29.95 -2.85
CA GLY A 410 6.64 -30.93 -2.76
C GLY A 410 5.50 -30.73 -3.76
N GLY A 411 5.58 -29.73 -4.65
CA GLY A 411 4.58 -29.54 -5.69
C GLY A 411 4.58 -30.66 -6.72
N ARG A 412 3.41 -31.08 -7.20
CA ARG A 412 3.29 -32.24 -8.12
C ARG A 412 2.46 -32.00 -9.38
N LYS A 413 1.61 -30.97 -9.42
CA LYS A 413 0.71 -30.71 -10.56
C LYS A 413 0.95 -29.31 -11.09
N PHE A 414 1.45 -29.20 -12.31
CA PHE A 414 1.83 -27.93 -12.92
C PHE A 414 0.98 -27.66 -14.17
N GLY A 415 0.41 -26.47 -14.26
CA GLY A 415 -0.30 -25.99 -15.44
C GLY A 415 0.42 -24.79 -16.03
N LEU A 416 0.74 -24.84 -17.33
CA LEU A 416 1.47 -23.76 -18.00
C LEU A 416 0.72 -23.27 -19.22
N SER A 417 0.46 -21.97 -19.26
CA SER A 417 -0.20 -21.32 -20.40
C SER A 417 0.77 -21.08 -21.54
N LYS A 418 0.35 -21.41 -22.76
CA LYS A 418 1.06 -20.97 -23.98
C LYS A 418 0.88 -19.47 -24.16
N LEU A 419 1.90 -18.82 -24.72
CA LEU A 419 1.79 -17.44 -25.15
C LEU A 419 0.88 -17.34 -26.37
N LEU A 420 -0.03 -16.37 -26.33
CA LEU A 420 -0.84 -15.98 -27.47
C LEU A 420 0.04 -15.32 -28.55
N PRO A 421 -0.48 -15.10 -29.77
CA PRO A 421 0.20 -14.31 -30.80
C PRO A 421 0.43 -12.86 -30.34
N LEU A 422 1.57 -12.61 -29.67
CA LEU A 422 1.86 -11.35 -28.99
C LEU A 422 2.03 -10.14 -29.94
N GLY A 423 2.10 -10.35 -31.26
CA GLY A 423 2.14 -9.26 -32.24
C GLY A 423 0.77 -8.65 -32.56
N CYS A 424 -0.32 -9.33 -32.21
CA CYS A 424 -1.69 -8.90 -32.57
C CYS A 424 -2.46 -8.05 -31.55
N PRO A 425 -2.11 -7.98 -30.25
CA PRO A 425 -2.73 -7.05 -29.31
C PRO A 425 -2.62 -5.59 -29.78
N PRO A 426 -3.54 -4.70 -29.37
CA PRO A 426 -3.57 -3.30 -29.81
C PRO A 426 -2.23 -2.56 -29.65
N ILE A 427 -1.53 -2.78 -28.55
CA ILE A 427 -0.23 -2.13 -28.29
C ILE A 427 0.84 -2.55 -29.33
N SER A 428 0.88 -3.82 -29.72
CA SER A 428 1.83 -4.34 -30.69
C SER A 428 1.52 -3.84 -32.11
N ARG A 429 0.23 -3.72 -32.44
CA ARG A 429 -0.21 -3.14 -33.72
C ARG A 429 0.11 -1.64 -33.80
N ALA A 430 -0.09 -0.91 -32.70
CA ALA A 430 0.30 0.49 -32.61
C ALA A 430 1.82 0.67 -32.80
N LEU A 431 2.63 -0.18 -32.17
CA LEU A 431 4.08 -0.18 -32.36
C LEU A 431 4.48 -0.51 -33.82
N GLU A 432 3.80 -1.44 -34.47
CA GLU A 432 4.07 -1.79 -35.87
C GLU A 432 3.72 -0.62 -36.81
N ILE A 433 2.60 0.06 -36.58
CA ILE A 433 2.24 1.28 -37.33
C ILE A 433 3.33 2.34 -37.19
N VAL A 434 3.82 2.58 -35.97
CA VAL A 434 4.88 3.57 -35.72
C VAL A 434 6.20 3.16 -36.37
N ARG A 435 6.53 1.86 -36.39
CA ARG A 435 7.84 1.37 -36.85
C ARG A 435 7.93 1.19 -38.36
N THR A 436 6.85 0.73 -39.00
CA THR A 436 6.86 0.32 -40.41
C THR A 436 5.76 0.97 -41.25
N GLY A 437 4.81 1.69 -40.63
CA GLY A 437 3.61 2.20 -41.30
C GLY A 437 2.55 1.11 -41.56
N GLY A 438 2.81 -0.14 -41.18
CA GLY A 438 1.90 -1.27 -41.41
C GLY A 438 0.84 -1.41 -40.31
N SER A 439 -0.36 -1.86 -40.66
CA SER A 439 -1.49 -2.06 -39.72
C SER A 439 -1.66 -3.52 -39.24
N GLY A 440 -0.74 -4.40 -39.62
CA GLY A 440 -0.76 -5.83 -39.30
C GLY A 440 -0.28 -6.18 -37.89
N CYS A 441 -0.25 -7.47 -37.57
CA CYS A 441 0.40 -7.94 -36.35
C CYS A 441 1.93 -7.81 -36.47
N MET A 442 2.60 -7.48 -35.37
CA MET A 442 4.06 -7.46 -35.34
C MET A 442 4.61 -8.89 -35.42
N GLU A 443 5.06 -9.32 -36.60
CA GLU A 443 5.51 -10.70 -36.83
C GLU A 443 6.72 -11.05 -35.97
N GLU A 444 7.60 -10.08 -35.74
CA GLU A 444 8.82 -10.28 -34.94
C GLU A 444 8.54 -10.79 -33.52
N ILE A 445 7.57 -10.19 -32.82
CA ILE A 445 7.15 -10.63 -31.48
C ILE A 445 6.38 -11.95 -31.57
N THR A 446 5.59 -12.12 -32.63
CA THR A 446 4.84 -13.36 -32.88
C THR A 446 5.78 -14.56 -33.07
N VAL A 447 6.93 -14.37 -33.72
CA VAL A 447 7.98 -15.40 -33.85
C VAL A 447 8.57 -15.77 -32.50
N LEU A 448 8.85 -14.80 -31.62
CA LEU A 448 9.34 -15.05 -30.26
C LEU A 448 8.32 -15.86 -29.44
N ALA A 449 7.03 -15.52 -29.50
CA ALA A 449 5.97 -16.27 -28.83
C ALA A 449 5.87 -17.72 -29.35
N LYS A 450 5.96 -17.93 -30.67
CA LYS A 450 5.99 -19.27 -31.28
C LYS A 450 7.24 -20.07 -30.87
N LEU A 451 8.40 -19.43 -30.76
CA LEU A 451 9.64 -20.07 -30.29
C LEU A 451 9.52 -20.47 -28.82
N HIS A 452 9.03 -19.56 -27.97
CA HIS A 452 8.77 -19.82 -26.56
C HIS A 452 7.86 -21.04 -26.38
N ASN A 453 6.70 -21.08 -27.06
CA ASN A 453 5.76 -22.18 -26.92
C ASN A 453 6.37 -23.54 -27.31
N ARG A 454 7.21 -23.57 -28.35
CA ARG A 454 7.92 -24.79 -28.76
C ARG A 454 8.99 -25.20 -27.75
N ALA A 455 9.78 -24.24 -27.28
CA ALA A 455 10.85 -24.49 -26.32
C ALA A 455 10.30 -24.92 -24.95
N LEU A 456 9.23 -24.26 -24.47
CA LEU A 456 8.52 -24.63 -23.24
C LEU A 456 7.95 -26.04 -23.33
N HIS A 457 7.25 -26.36 -24.42
CA HIS A 457 6.67 -27.70 -24.62
C HIS A 457 7.74 -28.79 -24.65
N LYS A 458 8.90 -28.52 -25.25
CA LYS A 458 10.02 -29.44 -25.24
C LYS A 458 10.59 -29.61 -23.82
N ALA A 459 10.88 -28.52 -23.14
CA ALA A 459 11.48 -28.54 -21.81
C ALA A 459 10.57 -29.23 -20.78
N LEU A 460 9.25 -29.04 -20.87
CA LEU A 460 8.28 -29.70 -19.99
C LEU A 460 8.14 -31.21 -20.21
N LYS A 461 8.57 -31.75 -21.37
CA LYS A 461 8.64 -33.20 -21.59
C LYS A 461 9.91 -33.83 -21.03
N GLU A 462 10.94 -33.02 -20.83
CA GLU A 462 12.26 -33.43 -20.34
C GLU A 462 12.35 -33.28 -18.80
N LEU A 463 11.45 -32.48 -18.22
CA LEU A 463 11.26 -32.31 -16.77
C LEU A 463 10.45 -33.47 -16.18
#